data_AF-A0A661ZFM2-F1
#
_entry.id   AF-A0A661ZFM2-F1
#
_cell.length_a   1.000
_cell.length_b   1.000
_cell.length_c   1.000
_cell.angle_alpha   90.00
_cell.angle_beta   90.00
_cell.angle_gamma   90.00
#
_symmetry.space_group_name_H-M   'P 1'
#
loop_
_entity.id
_entity.type
_entity.pdbx_description
1 polymer ?
#
loop_
_entity_poly.entity_id
_entity_poly.type
_entity_poly.pdbx_seq_one_letter_code
_entity_poly.pdbx_strand_id
1 'polypeptide(L)'
;MSKVFRGKFTDGLYCLDQKGDIKLTQPIDLEQKHLHPLYRRKWVVFAKRPVAGSEKAVEYIGRYAHRIAIANSRIREVTDDKVTFSWVDYRHSKTSDMQLHGVEFLRRFVEHVLPHGFVKIRHYGILSNRLKNQTLEIVYRCEGQQRPEKLPAMSWFELIEIIYEKDPLLCPKCKKARLSMIAQLPPKRAGPNDEIKLNTDFYRVA
;
A
#
# COMPACT_ATOMS: atom_id res chain seq x y z
N MET A 1 -22.28 15.40 -0.93
CA MET A 1 -22.21 13.94 -1.15
C MET A 1 -22.77 13.13 0.02
N SER A 2 -22.26 13.30 1.24
CA SER A 2 -22.73 12.53 2.43
C SER A 2 -24.26 12.53 2.65
N LYS A 3 -24.92 13.70 2.62
CA LYS A 3 -26.39 13.79 2.76
C LYS A 3 -27.15 12.96 1.72
N VAL A 4 -26.73 13.06 0.45
CA VAL A 4 -27.36 12.36 -0.68
C VAL A 4 -27.13 10.85 -0.60
N PHE A 5 -25.88 10.45 -0.35
CA PHE A 5 -25.52 9.04 -0.20
C PHE A 5 -26.29 8.39 0.95
N ARG A 6 -26.34 9.06 2.11
CA ARG A 6 -27.11 8.59 3.27
C ARG A 6 -28.58 8.37 2.93
N GLY A 7 -29.23 9.33 2.27
CA GLY A 7 -30.63 9.19 1.85
C GLY A 7 -30.84 8.00 0.90
N LYS A 8 -30.04 7.90 -0.17
CA LYS A 8 -30.12 6.79 -1.13
C LYS A 8 -29.84 5.44 -0.50
N PHE A 9 -28.89 5.38 0.43
CA PHE A 9 -28.56 4.15 1.15
C PHE A 9 -29.70 3.71 2.07
N THR A 10 -30.30 4.62 2.84
CA THR A 10 -31.46 4.31 3.69
C THR A 10 -32.68 3.90 2.90
N ASP A 11 -32.91 4.52 1.73
CA ASP A 11 -33.99 4.12 0.82
C ASP A 11 -33.77 2.70 0.28
N GLY A 12 -32.52 2.37 -0.09
CA GLY A 12 -32.16 1.02 -0.53
C GLY A 12 -32.38 -0.03 0.56
N LEU A 13 -32.01 0.27 1.81
CA LEU A 13 -32.25 -0.61 2.95
C LEU A 13 -33.74 -0.85 3.18
N TYR A 14 -34.56 0.20 3.12
CA TYR A 14 -36.01 0.07 3.22
C TYR A 14 -36.56 -0.87 2.14
N CYS A 15 -36.15 -0.69 0.88
CA CYS A 15 -36.61 -1.54 -0.21
C CYS A 15 -36.21 -3.01 -0.04
N LEU A 16 -35.03 -3.30 0.48
CA LEU A 16 -34.58 -4.67 0.74
C LEU A 16 -35.35 -5.33 1.90
N ASP A 17 -35.66 -4.55 2.94
CA ASP A 17 -36.45 -5.02 4.09
C ASP A 17 -37.89 -5.35 3.68
N GLN A 18 -38.52 -4.48 2.87
CA GLN A 18 -39.86 -4.72 2.31
C GLN A 18 -39.92 -5.95 1.39
N LYS A 19 -38.82 -6.25 0.69
CA LYS A 19 -38.72 -7.46 -0.14
C LYS A 19 -38.45 -8.74 0.67
N GLY A 20 -38.06 -8.61 1.94
CA GLY A 20 -37.67 -9.74 2.79
C GLY A 20 -36.25 -10.26 2.52
N ASP A 21 -35.46 -9.57 1.70
CA ASP A 21 -34.06 -9.92 1.42
C ASP A 21 -33.17 -9.71 2.65
N ILE A 22 -33.55 -8.74 3.48
CA ILE A 22 -32.95 -8.47 4.79
C ILE A 22 -34.06 -8.28 5.82
N LYS A 23 -33.71 -8.36 7.10
CA LYS A 23 -34.61 -7.99 8.20
C LYS A 23 -33.94 -6.93 9.06
N LEU A 24 -34.44 -5.71 9.00
CA LEU A 24 -33.94 -4.61 9.82
C LEU A 24 -34.43 -4.78 11.26
N THR A 25 -33.53 -4.60 12.22
CA THR A 25 -33.88 -4.60 13.66
C THR A 25 -34.80 -3.44 14.01
N GLN A 26 -34.66 -2.31 13.29
CA GLN A 26 -35.54 -1.14 13.41
C GLN A 26 -36.06 -0.81 12.01
N PRO A 27 -37.38 -0.86 11.80
CA PRO A 27 -37.95 -0.54 10.50
C PRO A 27 -37.75 0.94 10.18
N ILE A 28 -37.52 1.22 8.91
CA ILE A 28 -37.40 2.59 8.41
C ILE A 28 -38.77 3.07 7.97
N ASP A 29 -39.33 4.07 8.65
CA ASP A 29 -40.51 4.80 8.17
C ASP A 29 -40.08 5.81 7.10
N LEU A 30 -40.70 5.76 5.92
CA LEU A 30 -40.38 6.67 4.81
C LEU A 30 -40.86 8.11 5.04
N GLU A 31 -41.91 8.32 5.82
CA GLU A 31 -42.41 9.66 6.16
C GLU A 31 -41.57 10.28 7.30
N GLN A 32 -41.03 9.43 8.17
CA GLN A 32 -40.26 9.84 9.35
C GLN A 32 -38.78 9.43 9.31
N LYS A 33 -38.20 9.26 8.11
CA LYS A 33 -36.79 8.80 7.94
C LYS A 33 -35.79 9.61 8.76
N HIS A 34 -36.05 10.91 8.91
CA HIS A 34 -35.20 11.85 9.65
C HIS A 34 -35.09 11.53 11.14
N LEU A 35 -36.04 10.78 11.72
CA LEU A 35 -36.02 10.32 13.11
C LEU A 35 -35.21 9.03 13.27
N HIS A 36 -35.06 8.24 12.20
CA HIS A 36 -34.34 6.97 12.25
C HIS A 36 -32.86 7.18 12.62
N PRO A 37 -32.27 6.35 13.52
CA PRO A 37 -30.90 6.55 14.00
C PRO A 37 -29.85 6.60 12.88
N LEU A 38 -30.03 5.81 11.82
CA LEU A 38 -29.15 5.83 10.64
C LEU A 38 -29.15 7.21 9.95
N TYR A 39 -30.28 7.91 9.94
CA TYR A 39 -30.41 9.20 9.29
C TYR A 39 -29.89 10.35 10.18
N ARG A 40 -30.12 10.27 11.49
CA ARG A 40 -29.67 11.26 12.48
C ARG A 40 -28.15 11.33 12.62
N ARG A 41 -27.46 10.20 12.45
CA ARG A 41 -26.00 10.16 12.49
C ARG A 41 -25.40 11.00 11.35
N LYS A 42 -24.30 11.69 11.63
CA LYS A 42 -23.50 12.37 10.60
C LYS A 42 -22.60 11.33 9.93
N TRP A 43 -22.76 11.15 8.63
CA TRP A 43 -21.95 10.19 7.87
C TRP A 43 -20.73 10.91 7.30
N VAL A 44 -19.56 10.30 7.43
CA VAL A 44 -18.36 10.73 6.70
C VAL A 44 -18.28 9.89 5.44
N VAL A 45 -18.74 10.46 4.32
CA VAL A 45 -18.71 9.81 3.02
C VAL A 45 -17.71 10.52 2.14
N PHE A 46 -16.66 9.80 1.75
CA PHE A 46 -15.68 10.23 0.78
C PHE A 46 -15.70 9.25 -0.39
N ALA A 47 -16.18 9.71 -1.54
CA ALA A 47 -16.05 8.97 -2.79
C ALA A 47 -15.18 9.78 -3.75
N LYS A 48 -14.04 9.19 -4.13
CA LYS A 48 -13.17 9.73 -5.18
C LYS A 48 -13.57 9.09 -6.50
N ARG A 49 -13.40 9.81 -7.61
CA ARG A 49 -13.55 9.20 -8.94
C ARG A 49 -12.67 7.94 -9.03
N PRO A 50 -13.18 6.85 -9.63
CA PRO A 50 -12.37 5.66 -9.85
C PRO A 50 -11.11 6.03 -10.64
N VAL A 51 -10.04 5.28 -10.39
CA VAL A 51 -8.77 5.48 -11.09
C VAL A 51 -9.00 5.26 -12.58
N ALA A 52 -8.61 6.23 -13.40
CA ALA A 52 -8.84 6.17 -14.85
C ALA A 52 -7.86 5.18 -15.50
N GLY A 53 -8.33 3.96 -15.75
CA GLY A 53 -7.58 2.91 -16.44
C GLY A 53 -6.84 1.95 -15.50
N SER A 54 -6.58 0.74 -16.01
CA SER A 54 -5.87 -0.32 -15.30
C SER A 54 -4.41 0.06 -15.04
N GLU A 55 -3.77 0.79 -15.96
CA GLU A 55 -2.38 1.21 -15.88
C GLU A 55 -2.16 2.13 -14.67
N LYS A 56 -3.01 3.15 -14.52
CA LYS A 56 -2.93 4.07 -13.37
C LYS A 56 -3.28 3.37 -12.06
N ALA A 57 -4.18 2.39 -12.09
CA ALA A 57 -4.51 1.58 -10.92
C ALA A 57 -3.31 0.73 -10.49
N VAL A 58 -2.65 0.07 -11.44
CA VAL A 58 -1.42 -0.70 -11.22
C VAL A 58 -0.29 0.20 -10.73
N GLU A 59 -0.08 1.36 -11.35
CA GLU A 59 0.94 2.32 -10.93
C GLU A 59 0.68 2.84 -9.50
N TYR A 60 -0.58 3.12 -9.18
CA TYR A 60 -0.99 3.50 -7.83
C TYR A 60 -0.66 2.37 -6.86
N ILE A 61 -1.22 1.17 -7.05
CA ILE A 61 -1.01 0.02 -6.16
C ILE A 61 0.48 -0.31 -6.03
N GLY A 62 1.22 -0.31 -7.13
CA GLY A 62 2.67 -0.56 -7.15
C GLY A 62 3.44 0.41 -6.26
N ARG A 63 3.09 1.71 -6.26
CA ARG A 63 3.71 2.68 -5.36
C ARG A 63 3.45 2.37 -3.89
N TYR A 64 2.25 1.94 -3.51
CA TYR A 64 1.96 1.57 -2.11
C TYR A 64 2.58 0.23 -1.71
N ALA A 65 2.59 -0.73 -2.63
CA ALA A 65 3.17 -2.04 -2.44
C ALA A 65 4.69 -1.96 -2.25
N HIS A 66 5.39 -1.17 -3.06
CA HIS A 66 6.86 -1.14 -3.06
C HIS A 66 7.46 -0.07 -2.14
N ARG A 67 6.84 1.10 -1.97
CA ARG A 67 7.38 2.15 -1.09
C ARG A 67 7.06 1.85 0.38
N ILE A 68 8.04 1.99 1.26
CA ILE A 68 7.94 1.57 2.68
C ILE A 68 7.21 2.64 3.50
N ALA A 69 7.95 3.62 4.02
CA ALA A 69 7.43 4.65 4.93
C ALA A 69 7.33 6.02 4.25
N ILE A 70 8.37 6.40 3.52
CA ILE A 70 8.53 7.72 2.91
C ILE A 70 9.26 7.57 1.58
N ALA A 71 8.94 8.42 0.61
CA ALA A 71 9.67 8.48 -0.65
C ALA A 71 10.94 9.31 -0.48
N ASN A 72 12.06 8.90 -1.11
CA ASN A 72 13.33 9.63 -1.03
C ASN A 72 13.20 11.11 -1.44
N SER A 73 12.35 11.41 -2.44
CA SER A 73 12.09 12.79 -2.88
C SER A 73 11.44 13.68 -1.81
N ARG A 74 10.91 13.09 -0.73
CA ARG A 74 10.33 13.85 0.39
C ARG A 74 11.36 14.17 1.46
N ILE A 75 12.50 13.46 1.51
CA ILE A 75 13.62 13.80 2.37
C ILE A 75 14.32 15.00 1.74
N ARG A 76 14.29 16.14 2.44
CA ARG A 76 14.80 17.41 1.95
C ARG A 76 16.26 17.62 2.34
N GLU A 77 16.60 17.25 3.55
CA GLU A 77 17.92 17.47 4.13
C GLU A 77 18.22 16.42 5.19
N VAL A 78 19.49 16.04 5.29
CA VAL A 78 20.03 15.19 6.35
C VAL A 78 21.30 15.87 6.86
N THR A 79 21.29 16.23 8.14
CA THR A 79 22.46 16.74 8.88
C THR A 79 23.00 15.64 9.78
N ASP A 80 24.07 15.92 10.53
CA ASP A 80 24.66 14.97 11.48
C ASP A 80 23.66 14.56 12.60
N ASP A 81 22.71 15.43 12.94
CA ASP A 81 21.80 15.24 14.06
C ASP A 81 20.31 15.08 13.67
N LYS A 82 19.92 15.54 12.47
CA LYS A 82 18.51 15.71 12.09
C LYS A 82 18.22 15.32 10.64
N VAL A 83 16.95 15.01 10.42
CA VAL A 83 16.36 14.72 9.11
C VAL A 83 15.17 15.64 8.90
N THR A 84 15.20 16.41 7.81
CA THR A 84 14.08 17.26 7.38
C THR A 84 13.35 16.57 6.22
N PHE A 85 12.04 16.40 6.34
CA PHE A 85 11.22 15.81 5.28
C PHE A 85 9.84 16.47 5.15
N SER A 86 9.33 16.49 3.92
CA SER A 86 8.02 17.05 3.61
C SER A 86 6.91 16.06 3.92
N TRP A 87 5.86 16.51 4.61
CA TRP A 87 4.66 15.75 4.95
C TRP A 87 3.39 16.48 4.50
N VAL A 88 2.27 15.78 4.36
CA VAL A 88 0.98 16.41 4.02
C VAL A 88 0.17 16.51 5.31
N ASP A 89 -0.12 17.74 5.74
CA ASP A 89 -1.08 17.98 6.80
C ASP A 89 -2.49 17.82 6.24
N TYR A 90 -3.10 16.67 6.51
CA TYR A 90 -4.45 16.38 6.08
C TYR A 90 -5.52 17.25 6.75
N ARG A 91 -5.24 17.88 7.90
CA ARG A 91 -6.19 18.80 8.56
C ARG A 91 -6.30 20.11 7.79
N HIS A 92 -5.17 20.60 7.27
CA HIS A 92 -5.10 21.86 6.54
C HIS A 92 -4.90 21.69 5.02
N SER A 93 -4.81 20.44 4.55
CA SER A 93 -4.52 20.07 3.15
C SER A 93 -3.28 20.78 2.57
N LYS A 94 -2.26 21.01 3.40
CA LYS A 94 -1.03 21.71 3.03
C LYS A 94 0.18 20.80 3.21
N THR A 95 1.12 20.90 2.26
CA THR A 95 2.42 20.28 2.43
C THR A 95 3.26 21.16 3.35
N SER A 96 3.83 20.57 4.40
CA SER A 96 4.71 21.25 5.35
C SER A 96 5.98 20.42 5.55
N ASP A 97 7.05 21.05 6.00
CA ASP A 97 8.26 20.32 6.37
C ASP A 97 8.24 19.95 7.86
N MET A 98 8.79 18.79 8.18
CA MET A 98 8.98 18.29 9.53
C MET A 98 10.45 17.95 9.71
N GLN A 99 11.03 18.41 10.81
CA GLN A 99 12.39 18.10 11.19
C GLN A 99 12.37 17.22 12.45
N LEU A 100 13.09 16.11 12.43
CA LEU A 100 13.24 15.20 13.56
C LEU A 100 14.72 14.91 13.78
N HIS A 101 15.09 14.57 15.02
CA HIS A 101 16.39 13.94 15.26
C HIS A 101 16.51 12.62 14.50
N GLY A 102 17.70 12.29 14.01
CA GLY A 102 17.96 11.09 13.22
C GLY A 102 17.47 9.80 13.90
N VAL A 103 17.66 9.69 15.23
CA VAL A 103 17.21 8.54 16.03
C VAL A 103 15.68 8.41 16.02
N GLU A 104 14.95 9.51 16.19
CA GLU A 104 13.47 9.49 16.17
C GLU A 104 12.93 9.22 14.77
N PHE A 105 13.58 9.76 13.72
CA PHE A 105 13.25 9.44 12.34
C PHE A 105 13.41 7.94 12.08
N LEU A 106 14.54 7.35 12.49
CA LEU A 106 14.81 5.92 12.35
C LEU A 106 13.80 5.07 13.12
N ARG A 107 13.47 5.44 14.37
CA ARG A 107 12.46 4.74 15.17
C ARG A 107 11.12 4.64 14.42
N ARG A 108 10.61 5.77 13.91
CA ARG A 108 9.37 5.82 13.10
C ARG A 108 9.51 5.09 11.77
N PHE A 109 10.67 5.15 11.14
CA PHE A 109 10.91 4.46 9.88
C PHE A 109 10.85 2.95 10.06
N VAL A 110 11.47 2.42 11.12
CA VAL A 110 11.53 0.99 11.43
C VAL A 110 10.16 0.42 11.79
N GLU A 111 9.21 1.21 12.30
CA GLU A 111 7.82 0.78 12.48
C GLU A 111 7.15 0.30 11.18
N HIS A 112 7.68 0.68 10.01
CA HIS A 112 7.18 0.23 8.70
C HIS A 112 7.89 -1.03 8.18
N VAL A 113 8.91 -1.51 8.90
CA VAL A 113 9.60 -2.76 8.60
C VAL A 113 8.81 -3.90 9.23
N LEU A 114 8.34 -4.82 8.39
CA LEU A 114 7.56 -5.95 8.86
C LEU A 114 8.45 -6.93 9.64
N PRO A 115 7.95 -7.52 10.75
CA PRO A 115 8.67 -8.56 11.46
C PRO A 115 8.98 -9.76 10.57
N HIS A 116 9.95 -10.57 10.99
CA HIS A 116 10.29 -11.80 10.30
C HIS A 116 9.06 -12.72 10.13
N GLY A 117 8.88 -13.27 8.93
CA GLY A 117 7.74 -14.13 8.58
C GLY A 117 6.49 -13.37 8.13
N PHE A 118 6.45 -12.04 8.25
CA PHE A 118 5.34 -11.23 7.72
C PHE A 118 5.65 -10.75 6.30
N VAL A 119 4.64 -10.82 5.43
CA VAL A 119 4.72 -10.33 4.05
C VAL A 119 3.86 -9.08 3.87
N LYS A 120 4.36 -8.15 3.05
CA LYS A 120 3.70 -6.87 2.80
C LYS A 120 2.42 -7.00 1.99
N ILE A 121 2.40 -7.92 1.03
CA ILE A 121 1.22 -8.23 0.21
C ILE A 121 0.82 -9.67 0.51
N ARG A 122 -0.39 -9.82 1.04
CA ARG A 122 -1.02 -11.13 1.26
C ARG A 122 -1.99 -11.40 0.13
N HIS A 123 -1.91 -12.59 -0.46
CA HIS A 123 -2.79 -12.99 -1.55
C HIS A 123 -3.88 -13.91 -1.01
N TYR A 124 -5.14 -13.64 -1.37
CA TYR A 124 -6.32 -14.37 -0.91
C TYR A 124 -7.24 -14.74 -2.08
N GLY A 125 -8.20 -15.63 -1.80
CA GLY A 125 -9.19 -16.07 -2.77
C GLY A 125 -8.54 -16.64 -4.04
N ILE A 126 -8.93 -16.10 -5.19
CA ILE A 126 -8.42 -16.51 -6.51
C ILE A 126 -6.92 -16.27 -6.70
N LEU A 127 -6.26 -15.44 -5.87
CA LEU A 127 -4.81 -15.22 -5.94
C LEU A 127 -4.05 -15.96 -4.82
N SER A 128 -4.74 -16.72 -3.96
CA SER A 128 -4.11 -17.44 -2.85
C SER A 128 -2.98 -18.36 -3.30
N ASN A 129 -1.90 -18.45 -2.53
CA ASN A 129 -0.68 -19.16 -2.96
C ASN A 129 -0.93 -20.62 -3.37
N ARG A 130 -1.85 -21.31 -2.69
CA ARG A 130 -2.20 -22.72 -2.97
C ARG A 130 -2.93 -22.89 -4.31
N LEU A 131 -3.84 -21.98 -4.64
CA LEU A 131 -4.77 -22.16 -5.76
C LEU A 131 -4.44 -21.28 -6.97
N LYS A 132 -3.62 -20.23 -6.81
CA LYS A 132 -3.34 -19.19 -7.79
C LYS A 132 -3.13 -19.72 -9.21
N ASN A 133 -2.34 -20.79 -9.36
CA ASN A 133 -2.06 -21.33 -10.70
C ASN A 133 -3.29 -21.92 -11.39
N GLN A 134 -4.17 -22.60 -10.64
CA GLN A 134 -5.41 -23.20 -11.14
C GLN A 134 -6.48 -22.12 -11.36
N THR A 135 -6.63 -21.21 -10.40
CA THR A 135 -7.64 -20.14 -10.48
C THR A 135 -7.32 -19.11 -11.55
N LEU A 136 -6.05 -18.75 -11.77
CA LEU A 136 -5.68 -17.85 -12.86
C LEU A 136 -6.02 -18.45 -14.24
N GLU A 137 -5.83 -19.76 -14.42
CA GLU A 137 -6.19 -20.43 -15.66
C GLU A 137 -7.68 -20.32 -15.97
N ILE A 138 -8.52 -20.49 -14.93
CA ILE A 138 -9.97 -20.32 -15.04
C ILE A 138 -10.32 -18.87 -15.38
N VAL A 139 -9.68 -17.89 -14.71
CA VAL A 139 -9.92 -16.46 -14.95
C VAL A 139 -9.63 -16.10 -16.42
N TYR A 140 -8.45 -16.44 -16.92
CA TYR A 140 -8.08 -16.15 -18.32
C TYR A 140 -9.06 -16.80 -19.31
N ARG A 141 -9.45 -18.06 -19.07
CA ARG A 141 -10.45 -18.74 -19.90
C ARG A 141 -11.80 -18.03 -19.90
N CYS A 142 -12.29 -17.61 -18.72
CA CYS A 142 -13.56 -16.89 -18.60
C CYS A 142 -13.52 -15.52 -19.28
N GLU A 143 -12.36 -14.86 -19.31
CA GLU A 143 -12.16 -13.60 -20.02
C GLU A 143 -11.88 -13.79 -21.53
N GLY A 144 -11.83 -15.04 -22.03
CA GLY A 144 -11.49 -15.32 -23.42
C GLY A 144 -10.04 -14.99 -23.78
N GLN A 145 -9.17 -14.90 -22.79
CA GLN A 145 -7.76 -14.57 -22.93
C GLN A 145 -6.88 -15.80 -22.70
N GLN A 146 -5.68 -15.77 -23.27
CA GLN A 146 -4.64 -16.73 -22.92
C GLN A 146 -3.80 -16.19 -21.76
N ARG A 147 -3.38 -17.09 -20.87
CA ARG A 147 -2.45 -16.73 -19.80
C ARG A 147 -1.14 -16.22 -20.43
N PRO A 148 -0.66 -15.02 -20.06
CA PRO A 148 0.58 -14.51 -20.60
C PRO A 148 1.74 -15.43 -20.21
N GLU A 149 2.66 -15.61 -21.15
CA GLU A 149 3.90 -16.31 -20.88
C GLU A 149 4.69 -15.59 -19.79
N LYS A 150 5.46 -16.36 -19.01
CA LYS A 150 6.38 -15.75 -18.05
C LYS A 150 7.38 -14.91 -18.82
N LEU A 151 7.51 -13.65 -18.42
CA LEU A 151 8.59 -12.80 -18.91
C LEU A 151 9.93 -13.53 -18.69
N PRO A 152 10.86 -13.42 -19.65
CA PRO A 152 12.19 -13.99 -19.49
C PRO A 152 12.84 -13.44 -18.21
N ALA A 153 13.66 -14.27 -17.57
CA ALA A 153 14.40 -13.85 -16.38
C ALA A 153 15.42 -12.78 -16.80
N MET A 154 15.06 -11.51 -16.62
CA MET A 154 15.95 -10.39 -16.81
C MET A 154 16.87 -10.27 -15.60
N SER A 155 18.14 -9.98 -15.87
CA SER A 155 19.11 -9.57 -14.87
C SER A 155 18.74 -8.21 -14.28
N TRP A 156 19.25 -7.91 -13.09
CA TRP A 156 19.01 -6.62 -12.44
C TRP A 156 19.52 -5.43 -13.27
N PHE A 157 20.60 -5.60 -14.04
CA PHE A 157 21.18 -4.51 -14.81
C PHE A 157 20.36 -4.21 -16.07
N GLU A 158 19.84 -5.23 -16.77
CA GLU A 158 18.91 -5.07 -17.89
C GLU A 158 17.64 -4.32 -17.45
N LEU A 159 17.11 -4.67 -16.28
CA LEU A 159 15.94 -3.98 -15.71
C LEU A 159 16.23 -2.50 -15.44
N ILE A 160 17.40 -2.17 -14.89
CA ILE A 160 17.77 -0.76 -14.63
C ILE A 160 17.97 0.00 -15.94
N GLU A 161 18.57 -0.64 -16.94
CA GLU A 161 18.78 -0.03 -18.25
C GLU A 161 17.44 0.29 -18.94
N ILE A 162 16.46 -0.61 -18.87
CA ILE A 162 15.11 -0.38 -19.40
C ILE A 162 14.37 0.72 -18.61
N ILE A 163 14.43 0.69 -17.27
CA ILE A 163 13.63 1.59 -16.42
C ILE A 163 14.20 3.01 -16.39
N TYR A 164 15.53 3.13 -16.34
CA TYR A 164 16.22 4.40 -16.12
C TYR A 164 16.97 4.91 -17.36
N GLU A 165 16.95 4.14 -18.46
CA GLU A 165 17.66 4.45 -19.71
C GLU A 165 19.15 4.74 -19.47
N LYS A 166 19.75 4.00 -18.52
CA LYS A 166 21.13 4.17 -18.08
C LYS A 166 21.78 2.82 -17.84
N ASP A 167 22.97 2.62 -18.40
CA ASP A 167 23.81 1.47 -18.09
C ASP A 167 24.32 1.56 -16.64
N PRO A 168 23.85 0.70 -15.72
CA PRO A 168 24.30 0.73 -14.34
C PRO A 168 25.73 0.19 -14.16
N LEU A 169 26.28 -0.46 -15.18
CA LEU A 169 27.64 -0.96 -15.20
C LEU A 169 28.61 0.08 -15.75
N LEU A 170 28.15 1.25 -16.22
CA LEU A 170 29.08 2.29 -16.64
C LEU A 170 29.82 2.88 -15.44
N CYS A 171 31.15 2.99 -15.54
CA CYS A 171 31.96 3.54 -14.45
C CYS A 171 31.55 4.99 -14.13
N PRO A 172 31.16 5.31 -12.87
CA PRO A 172 30.66 6.64 -12.51
C PRO A 172 31.75 7.73 -12.59
N LYS A 173 33.03 7.34 -12.54
CA LYS A 173 34.16 8.28 -12.71
C LYS A 173 34.48 8.58 -14.16
N CYS A 174 34.82 7.56 -14.94
CA CYS A 174 35.37 7.77 -16.29
C CYS A 174 34.33 7.74 -17.40
N LYS A 175 33.12 7.19 -17.16
CA LYS A 175 32.02 7.05 -18.11
C LYS A 175 32.38 6.33 -19.43
N LYS A 176 33.46 5.57 -19.45
CA LYS A 176 33.98 4.86 -20.64
C LYS A 176 34.14 3.36 -20.41
N ALA A 177 34.57 2.96 -19.22
CA ALA A 177 34.74 1.55 -18.86
C ALA A 177 33.47 0.99 -18.23
N ARG A 178 33.26 -0.32 -18.42
CA ARG A 178 32.16 -1.08 -17.82
C ARG A 178 32.67 -1.85 -16.59
N LEU A 179 31.92 -1.79 -15.51
CA LEU A 179 32.15 -2.49 -14.26
C LEU A 179 31.87 -3.98 -14.47
N SER A 180 32.77 -4.83 -13.99
CA SER A 180 32.58 -6.28 -13.94
C SER A 180 32.41 -6.74 -12.50
N MET A 181 31.55 -7.74 -12.30
CA MET A 181 31.40 -8.36 -10.99
C MET A 181 32.64 -9.22 -10.71
N ILE A 182 33.45 -8.83 -9.72
CA ILE A 182 34.67 -9.56 -9.34
C ILE A 182 34.44 -10.50 -8.15
N ALA A 183 33.44 -10.21 -7.31
CA ALA A 183 33.10 -11.00 -6.15
C ALA A 183 31.67 -10.69 -5.71
N GLN A 184 31.00 -11.70 -5.12
CA GLN A 184 29.75 -11.52 -4.42
C GLN A 184 30.03 -11.63 -2.92
N LEU A 185 29.70 -10.58 -2.16
CA LEU A 185 29.74 -10.64 -0.71
C LEU A 185 28.46 -11.33 -0.23
N PRO A 186 28.52 -12.55 0.31
CA PRO A 186 27.33 -13.18 0.86
C PRO A 186 26.82 -12.33 2.03
N PRO A 187 25.49 -12.23 2.24
CA PRO A 187 24.97 -11.58 3.43
C PRO A 187 25.55 -12.28 4.65
N LYS A 188 26.32 -11.54 5.46
CA LYS A 188 26.77 -12.02 6.77
C LYS A 188 25.52 -12.11 7.63
N ARG A 189 24.89 -13.29 7.67
CA ARG A 189 23.84 -13.55 8.65
C ARG A 189 24.51 -13.34 10.00
N ALA A 190 24.15 -12.29 10.72
CA ALA A 190 24.31 -12.34 12.15
C ALA A 190 23.58 -13.63 12.56
N GLY A 191 24.29 -14.61 13.10
CA GLY A 191 23.62 -15.64 13.88
C GLY A 191 22.74 -14.95 14.93
N PRO A 192 21.71 -15.61 15.46
CA PRO A 192 21.01 -15.04 16.60
C PRO A 192 22.07 -14.62 17.62
N ASN A 193 22.18 -13.33 17.93
CA ASN A 193 22.79 -12.96 19.19
C ASN A 193 21.95 -13.69 20.23
N ASP A 194 22.57 -14.49 21.10
CA ASP A 194 21.87 -15.20 22.17
C ASP A 194 21.11 -14.25 23.13
N GLU A 195 21.22 -12.94 22.93
CA GLU A 195 20.39 -11.92 23.54
C GLU A 195 19.67 -11.03 22.50
N ILE A 196 18.70 -11.58 21.77
CA ILE A 196 17.60 -10.75 21.25
C ILE A 196 16.53 -10.69 22.35
N LYS A 197 16.63 -9.69 23.22
CA LYS A 197 15.53 -9.37 24.14
C LYS A 197 14.33 -8.88 23.33
N LEU A 198 13.23 -9.63 23.43
CA LEU A 198 11.92 -9.23 22.91
C LEU A 198 11.53 -7.87 23.52
N ASN A 199 11.29 -6.88 22.67
CA ASN A 199 10.68 -5.63 23.07
C ASN A 199 9.19 -5.89 23.37
N THR A 200 8.89 -6.14 24.64
CA THR A 200 7.53 -6.39 25.16
C THR A 200 6.81 -5.09 25.55
N ASP A 201 7.47 -3.93 25.42
CA ASP A 201 6.93 -2.63 25.85
C ASP A 201 6.03 -1.96 24.78
N PHE A 202 5.95 -2.50 23.56
CA PHE A 202 5.15 -1.90 22.48
C PHE A 202 3.62 -1.94 22.70
N TYR A 203 3.11 -2.66 23.70
CA TYR A 203 1.66 -2.83 23.91
C TYR A 203 1.16 -2.62 25.34
N ARG A 204 1.90 -1.91 26.21
CA ARG A 204 1.32 -1.46 27.48
C ARG A 204 1.13 0.06 27.47
N VAL A 205 -0.05 0.46 27.02
CA VAL A 205 -0.63 1.74 27.44
C VAL A 205 -1.83 1.39 28.32
N ALA A 206 -1.80 1.91 29.54
CA ALA A 206 -2.80 1.74 30.59
C ALA A 206 -4.18 2.26 30.20
#